data_AF-A0A949Z3Q2-F1
#
_entry.id   AF-A0A949Z3Q2-F1
#
_cell.length_a   1.000
_cell.length_b   1.000
_cell.length_c   1.000
_cell.angle_alpha   90.00
_cell.angle_beta   90.00
_cell.angle_gamma   90.00
#
_symmetry.space_group_name_H-M   'P 1'
#
loop_
_entity.id
_entity.type
_entity.pdbx_description
1 polymer ?
#
loop_
_entity_poly.entity_id
_entity_poly.type
_entity_poly.pdbx_seq_one_letter_code
_entity_poly.pdbx_strand_id
1 'polypeptide(L)'
;MRGYPWGEDWPPPKGAGNFAGEEAIDENWWYFLPVIEGYNDGYVRTSPMGGFAANRYGLYDMAGIACQWCDDWLDDRHLYRVVRGSSWCDASPDDLRSSKIWINEAPVYRYSHRGFRCLVAQGN
;
A
#
# COMPACT_ATOMS: atom_id res chain seq x y z
N MET A 1 12.18 6.55 8.36
CA MET A 1 11.42 6.41 9.61
C MET A 1 11.15 4.93 9.83
N ARG A 2 11.45 4.40 11.03
CA ARG A 2 10.96 3.09 11.45
C ARG A 2 9.54 3.34 11.96
N GLY A 3 8.53 2.67 11.39
CA GLY A 3 7.12 2.81 11.77
C GLY A 3 6.13 2.66 10.61
N TYR A 4 4.86 2.48 10.95
CA TYR A 4 3.73 2.44 10.01
C TYR A 4 3.18 3.84 9.76
N PRO A 5 2.39 4.06 8.69
CA PRO A 5 1.74 5.35 8.44
C PRO A 5 0.81 5.83 9.57
N TRP A 6 0.31 4.90 10.40
CA TRP A 6 -0.56 5.17 11.54
C TRP A 6 0.15 5.15 12.91
N GLY A 7 1.44 4.82 12.99
CA GLY A 7 2.16 4.68 14.26
C GLY A 7 2.92 3.36 14.38
N GLU A 8 3.04 2.82 15.59
CA GLU A 8 3.78 1.57 15.87
C GLU A 8 2.86 0.37 16.14
N ASP A 9 1.54 0.58 16.19
CA ASP A 9 0.57 -0.45 16.56
C ASP A 9 0.50 -1.58 15.52
N TRP A 10 0.43 -2.81 16.02
CA TRP A 10 0.18 -4.03 15.25
C TRP A 10 -0.80 -4.96 16.02
N PRO A 11 -1.82 -5.55 15.35
CA PRO A 11 -2.23 -5.33 13.96
C PRO A 11 -2.61 -3.85 13.71
N PRO A 12 -2.75 -3.42 12.44
CA PRO A 12 -3.15 -2.05 12.15
C PRO A 12 -4.45 -1.68 12.90
N PRO A 13 -4.57 -0.48 13.46
CA PRO A 13 -5.81 -0.05 14.10
C PRO A 13 -6.91 0.11 13.06
N LYS A 14 -8.18 0.02 13.50
CA LYS A 14 -9.34 0.19 12.60
C LYS A 14 -9.24 1.48 11.78
N GLY A 15 -9.35 1.37 10.47
CA GLY A 15 -9.27 2.50 9.54
C GLY A 15 -7.85 2.95 9.20
N ALA A 16 -6.83 2.13 9.48
CA ALA A 16 -5.44 2.41 9.12
C ALA A 16 -5.17 2.42 7.60
N GLY A 17 -5.94 1.64 6.84
CA GLY A 17 -5.81 1.53 5.38
C GLY A 17 -6.55 0.32 4.84
N ASN A 18 -6.50 0.11 3.52
CA ASN A 18 -7.05 -1.09 2.90
C ASN A 18 -5.91 -2.10 2.63
N PHE A 19 -5.96 -3.24 3.32
CA PHE A 19 -4.94 -4.31 3.35
C PHE A 19 -5.60 -5.69 3.21
N ALA A 20 -4.82 -6.77 3.24
CA ALA A 20 -5.39 -8.11 3.29
C ALA A 20 -5.89 -8.43 4.71
N GLY A 21 -7.09 -7.96 5.06
CA GLY A 21 -7.78 -8.29 6.32
C GLY A 21 -8.53 -9.63 6.31
N GLU A 22 -9.14 -9.99 7.43
CA GLU A 22 -9.88 -11.24 7.62
C GLU A 22 -11.10 -11.38 6.70
N GLU A 23 -11.72 -10.26 6.29
CA GLU A 23 -12.82 -10.23 5.31
C GLU A 23 -12.46 -10.89 3.99
N ALA A 24 -11.17 -11.01 3.67
CA ALA A 24 -10.73 -11.65 2.45
C ALA A 24 -11.01 -13.16 2.47
N ILE A 25 -10.92 -13.83 3.63
CA ILE A 25 -11.00 -15.29 3.76
C ILE A 25 -12.30 -15.85 3.16
N ASP A 26 -13.42 -15.15 3.35
CA ASP A 26 -14.75 -15.63 2.95
C ASP A 26 -15.03 -15.49 1.45
N GLU A 27 -14.17 -14.79 0.70
CA GLU A 27 -14.44 -14.31 -0.66
C GLU A 27 -13.53 -14.96 -1.71
N ASN A 28 -13.26 -16.26 -1.54
CA ASN A 28 -12.37 -17.04 -2.42
C ASN A 28 -10.98 -16.39 -2.55
N TRP A 29 -10.43 -15.95 -1.41
CA TRP A 29 -9.04 -15.52 -1.34
C TRP A 29 -8.12 -16.61 -1.82
N TRP A 30 -6.98 -16.21 -2.38
CA TRP A 30 -5.95 -17.17 -2.71
C TRP A 30 -5.46 -17.82 -1.43
N TYR A 31 -5.71 -19.13 -1.27
CA TYR A 31 -5.49 -19.88 -0.02
C TYR A 31 -4.06 -19.80 0.54
N PHE A 32 -3.09 -19.42 -0.29
CA PHE A 32 -1.68 -19.28 0.08
C PHE A 32 -1.28 -17.84 0.43
N LEU A 33 -2.15 -16.84 0.23
CA LEU A 33 -1.87 -15.47 0.60
C LEU A 33 -2.27 -15.23 2.07
N PRO A 34 -1.39 -14.61 2.87
CA PRO A 34 -1.69 -14.31 4.25
C PRO A 34 -2.78 -13.23 4.35
N VAL A 35 -3.46 -13.21 5.49
CA VAL A 35 -4.28 -12.09 5.97
C VAL A 35 -3.74 -11.61 7.31
N ILE A 36 -4.09 -10.39 7.69
CA ILE A 36 -3.75 -9.80 8.97
C ILE A 36 -4.79 -10.24 10.00
N GLU A 37 -4.40 -11.13 10.90
CA GLU A 37 -5.24 -11.56 12.02
C GLU A 37 -5.67 -10.37 12.89
N GLY A 38 -6.96 -10.31 13.21
CA GLY A 38 -7.57 -9.23 13.99
C GLY A 38 -7.75 -7.90 13.24
N TYR A 39 -7.54 -7.87 11.92
CA TYR A 39 -7.78 -6.68 11.09
C TYR A 39 -8.92 -6.89 10.11
N ASN A 40 -9.80 -5.89 10.02
CA ASN A 40 -10.88 -5.85 9.06
C ASN A 40 -11.17 -4.40 8.65
N ASP A 41 -11.00 -4.10 7.37
CA ASP A 41 -11.27 -2.77 6.80
C ASP A 41 -12.59 -2.71 6.01
N GLY A 42 -13.19 -3.87 5.77
CA GLY A 42 -14.48 -4.04 5.10
C GLY A 42 -14.37 -4.14 3.58
N TYR A 43 -13.16 -4.18 3.03
CA TYR A 43 -12.91 -4.23 1.60
C TYR A 43 -11.91 -5.35 1.25
N VAL A 44 -12.43 -6.45 0.68
CA VAL A 44 -11.63 -7.60 0.19
C VAL A 44 -10.58 -7.21 -0.87
N ARG A 45 -10.85 -6.14 -1.62
CA ARG A 45 -9.97 -5.57 -2.64
C ARG A 45 -9.94 -4.06 -2.44
N THR A 46 -9.66 -3.30 -3.50
CA THR A 46 -9.64 -1.82 -3.45
C THR A 46 -10.90 -1.24 -2.81
N SER A 47 -10.71 -0.40 -1.80
CA SER A 47 -11.74 0.51 -1.30
C SER A 47 -11.92 1.73 -2.20
N PRO A 48 -12.99 2.52 -2.05
CA PRO A 48 -13.07 3.88 -2.57
C PRO A 48 -11.91 4.75 -2.05
N MET A 49 -11.41 5.66 -2.89
CA MET A 49 -10.38 6.63 -2.51
C MET A 49 -10.94 7.61 -1.46
N GLY A 50 -10.09 8.02 -0.52
CA GLY A 50 -10.45 8.92 0.58
C GLY A 50 -11.20 8.24 1.74
N GLY A 51 -11.27 6.91 1.75
CA GLY A 51 -11.98 6.15 2.79
C GLY A 51 -11.25 6.08 4.13
N PHE A 52 -9.95 6.37 4.16
CA PHE A 52 -9.11 6.29 5.36
C PHE A 52 -8.59 7.66 5.79
N ALA A 53 -8.14 7.78 7.04
CA ALA A 53 -7.68 9.05 7.58
C ALA A 53 -6.49 9.62 6.79
N ALA A 54 -6.56 10.93 6.50
CA ALA A 54 -5.43 11.65 5.92
C ALA A 54 -4.27 11.74 6.93
N ASN A 55 -3.04 11.70 6.44
CA ASN A 55 -1.89 12.03 7.27
C ASN A 55 -1.82 13.53 7.58
N ARG A 56 -0.84 13.96 8.39
CA ARG A 56 -0.62 15.38 8.76
C ARG A 56 -0.44 16.37 7.61
N TYR A 57 -0.27 15.89 6.38
CA TYR A 57 -0.13 16.70 5.16
C TYR A 57 -1.42 16.74 4.32
N GLY A 58 -2.52 16.14 4.80
CA GLY A 58 -3.77 16.06 4.05
C GLY A 58 -3.76 14.99 2.95
N LEU A 59 -2.80 14.06 2.96
CA LEU A 59 -2.72 12.97 1.98
C LEU A 59 -3.47 11.74 2.49
N TYR A 60 -4.45 11.31 1.70
CA TYR A 60 -5.28 10.13 1.95
C TYR A 60 -4.66 8.86 1.37
N ASP A 61 -5.00 7.70 1.94
CA ASP A 61 -4.68 6.38 1.38
C ASP A 61 -3.18 6.15 1.10
N MET A 62 -2.32 6.72 1.95
CA MET A 62 -0.87 6.56 1.83
C MET A 62 -0.38 5.21 2.35
N ALA A 63 -1.23 4.52 3.11
CA ALA A 63 -0.89 3.26 3.74
C ALA A 63 -1.24 2.05 2.87
N GLY A 64 -2.43 2.04 2.26
CA GLY A 64 -2.97 0.89 1.53
C GLY A 64 -3.69 1.26 0.24
N ILE A 65 -4.73 0.50 -0.10
CA ILE A 65 -5.43 0.47 -1.40
C ILE A 65 -4.54 -0.12 -2.50
N ALA A 66 -3.47 0.57 -2.89
CA ALA A 66 -2.57 0.10 -3.94
C ALA A 66 -1.17 0.65 -3.73
N CYS A 67 -0.15 -0.17 -3.99
CA CYS A 67 1.21 0.33 -4.04
C CYS A 67 1.35 1.27 -5.24
N GLN A 68 2.15 2.32 -5.08
CA GLN A 68 2.16 3.45 -6.01
C GLN A 68 3.52 3.54 -6.71
N TRP A 69 3.49 3.60 -8.04
CA TRP A 69 4.67 3.88 -8.85
C TRP A 69 5.22 5.28 -8.54
N CYS A 70 6.53 5.36 -8.42
CA CYS A 70 7.29 6.61 -8.39
C CYS A 70 8.10 6.75 -9.69
N ASP A 71 8.43 7.98 -10.06
CA ASP A 71 9.25 8.23 -11.24
C ASP A 71 10.73 7.89 -10.99
N ASP A 72 11.16 7.71 -9.74
CA ASP A 72 12.54 7.33 -9.43
C ASP A 72 12.89 5.93 -9.94
N TRP A 73 14.11 5.78 -10.47
CA TRP A 73 14.73 4.48 -10.68
C TRP A 73 15.27 3.92 -9.35
N LEU A 74 15.23 2.61 -9.19
CA LEU A 74 15.72 1.95 -7.98
C LEU A 74 17.24 2.06 -7.81
N ASP A 75 17.97 2.00 -8.92
CA ASP A 75 19.42 2.11 -9.00
C ASP A 75 19.87 2.62 -10.38
N ASP A 76 21.16 2.89 -10.52
CA ASP A 76 21.78 3.45 -11.73
C ASP A 76 21.71 2.53 -12.97
N ARG A 77 21.28 1.27 -12.82
CA ARG A 77 21.09 0.36 -13.96
C ARG A 77 19.77 0.60 -14.68
N HIS A 78 18.85 1.35 -14.07
CA HIS A 78 17.55 1.72 -14.64
C HIS A 78 16.73 0.51 -15.12
N LEU A 79 16.77 -0.60 -14.38
CA LEU A 79 16.00 -1.81 -14.69
C LEU A 79 14.63 -1.83 -14.00
N TYR A 80 14.54 -1.24 -12.81
CA TYR A 80 13.36 -1.26 -11.95
C TYR A 80 13.05 0.15 -11.44
N ARG A 81 11.77 0.50 -11.36
CA ARG A 81 11.33 1.76 -10.73
C ARG A 81 11.03 1.54 -9.26
N VAL A 82 11.06 2.63 -8.50
CA VAL A 82 10.59 2.62 -7.11
C VAL A 82 9.07 2.48 -7.10
N VAL A 83 8.57 1.54 -6.30
CA VAL A 83 7.16 1.44 -5.92
C VAL A 83 7.06 1.51 -4.39
N ARG A 84 6.10 2.28 -3.89
CA ARG A 84 5.95 2.62 -2.46
C ARG A 84 4.56 2.29 -1.94
N GLY A 85 4.43 2.20 -0.62
CA GLY A 85 3.18 1.88 0.06
C GLY A 85 2.82 0.40 -0.06
N SER A 86 1.61 0.09 0.40
CA SER A 86 1.06 -1.27 0.40
C SER A 86 -0.29 -1.28 -0.31
N SER A 87 -0.91 -2.45 -0.38
CA SER A 87 -2.11 -2.69 -1.15
C SER A 87 -3.08 -3.62 -0.44
N TRP A 88 -4.28 -3.75 -1.01
CA TRP A 88 -5.34 -4.65 -0.54
C TRP A 88 -4.94 -6.13 -0.46
N CYS A 89 -3.79 -6.53 -1.02
CA CYS A 89 -3.29 -7.91 -0.93
C CYS A 89 -2.02 -8.09 -0.07
N ASP A 90 -1.58 -7.04 0.64
CA ASP A 90 -0.42 -7.10 1.52
C ASP A 90 -0.86 -7.32 2.98
N ALA A 91 -0.16 -8.21 3.70
CA ALA A 91 -0.49 -8.58 5.09
C ALA A 91 0.72 -8.68 6.02
N SER A 92 1.96 -8.57 5.52
CA SER A 92 3.11 -8.68 6.39
C SER A 92 3.43 -7.34 7.09
N PRO A 93 3.91 -7.36 8.34
CA PRO A 93 4.38 -6.16 9.03
C PRO A 93 5.40 -5.35 8.22
N ASP A 94 6.29 -6.01 7.47
CA ASP A 94 7.33 -5.30 6.72
C ASP A 94 6.80 -4.64 5.44
N ASP A 95 5.78 -5.22 4.80
CA ASP A 95 5.14 -4.64 3.62
C ASP A 95 4.35 -3.37 3.96
N LEU A 96 3.87 -3.26 5.20
CA LEU A 96 3.01 -2.18 5.67
C LEU A 96 3.78 -0.96 6.22
N ARG A 97 5.12 -1.03 6.29
CA ARG A 97 5.94 0.07 6.81
C ARG A 97 5.94 1.26 5.86
N SER A 98 5.97 2.47 6.45
CA SER A 98 6.19 3.72 5.69
C SER A 98 7.50 3.72 4.89
N SER A 99 8.48 2.92 5.30
CA SER A 99 9.77 2.78 4.62
C SER A 99 9.79 1.72 3.51
N LYS A 100 8.73 0.94 3.30
CA LYS A 100 8.72 -0.16 2.32
C LYS A 100 8.97 0.36 0.90
N ILE A 101 9.94 -0.25 0.23
CA ILE A 101 10.19 -0.13 -1.21
C ILE A 101 10.03 -1.52 -1.81
N TRP A 102 9.32 -1.63 -2.92
CA TRP A 102 9.27 -2.84 -3.73
C TRP A 102 10.38 -2.77 -4.79
N ILE A 103 11.23 -3.79 -4.86
CA ILE A 103 12.54 -3.72 -5.53
C ILE A 103 12.64 -4.51 -6.85
N ASN A 104 11.55 -5.15 -7.29
CA ASN A 104 11.54 -5.98 -8.51
C ASN A 104 10.41 -5.53 -9.46
N GLU A 105 10.31 -4.23 -9.66
CA GLU A 105 9.18 -3.58 -10.34
C GLU A 105 9.64 -3.04 -11.70
N ALA A 106 9.66 -3.92 -12.70
CA ALA A 106 10.06 -3.54 -14.05
C ALA A 106 9.00 -2.58 -14.62
N PRO A 107 9.37 -1.53 -15.38
CA PRO A 107 8.42 -0.52 -15.85
C PRO A 107 7.32 -1.06 -16.77
N VAL A 108 7.47 -2.28 -17.27
CA VAL A 108 6.47 -3.00 -18.08
C VAL A 108 5.43 -3.75 -17.25
N TYR A 109 5.67 -3.98 -15.95
CA TYR A 109 4.77 -4.76 -15.09
C TYR A 109 3.48 -3.99 -14.79
N ARG A 110 2.38 -4.74 -14.76
CA ARG A 110 1.03 -4.24 -14.48
C ARG A 110 0.35 -5.24 -13.56
N TYR A 111 -0.08 -4.78 -12.39
CA TYR A 111 -0.83 -5.59 -11.44
C TYR A 111 -2.05 -4.80 -10.98
N SER A 112 -3.12 -5.52 -10.63
CA SER A 112 -4.38 -4.93 -10.13
C SER A 112 -4.24 -4.21 -8.78
N HIS A 113 -3.09 -4.35 -8.11
CA HIS A 113 -2.75 -3.74 -6.83
C HIS A 113 -1.61 -2.71 -6.96
N ARG A 114 -1.38 -2.20 -8.19
CA ARG A 114 -0.46 -1.10 -8.49
C ARG A 114 -1.24 0.10 -9.06
N GLY A 115 -0.98 1.28 -8.53
CA GLY A 115 -1.52 2.55 -9.00
C GLY A 115 -0.46 3.64 -9.07
N PHE A 116 -0.87 4.90 -9.14
CA PHE A 116 0.01 6.06 -9.06
C PHE A 116 -0.79 7.30 -8.63
N ARG A 117 -0.07 8.36 -8.23
CA ARG A 117 -0.61 9.70 -8.04
C ARG A 117 0.19 10.67 -8.87
N CYS A 118 -0.47 11.71 -9.39
CA CYS A 118 0.21 12.77 -10.10
C CYS A 118 0.61 13.88 -9.14
N LEU A 119 1.79 14.44 -9.36
CA LEU A 119 2.25 15.66 -8.73
C LEU A 119 2.25 16.77 -9.78
N VAL A 120 1.79 17.95 -9.40
CA VAL A 120 1.86 19.14 -10.26
C VAL A 120 2.95 20.03 -9.70
N ALA A 121 3.96 20.32 -10.53
CA ALA A 121 4.94 21.34 -10.19
C ALA A 121 4.27 22.71 -10.24
N GLN A 122 4.35 23.47 -9.16
CA GLN A 122 4.01 24.90 -9.21
C GLN A 122 5.15 25.61 -9.95
N GLY A 123 4.85 26.21 -11.10
CA GLY A 123 5.81 27.01 -11.84
C GLY A 123 6.15 28.28 -11.05
N ASN A 124 7.43 28.65 -11.06
CA ASN A 124 7.90 29.96 -10.59
C ASN A 124 7.66 31.02 -11.67
#